data_AF-A0A060XCW1-F1
#
_entry.id   AF-A0A060XCW1-F1
#
_cell.length_a   1.000
_cell.length_b   1.000
_cell.length_c   1.000
_cell.angle_alpha   90.00
_cell.angle_beta   90.00
_cell.angle_gamma   90.00
#
_symmetry.space_group_name_H-M   'P 1'
#
loop_
_entity.id
_entity.type
_entity.pdbx_description
1 polymer ?
#
loop_
_entity_poly.entity_id
_entity_poly.type
_entity_poly.pdbx_seq_one_letter_code
_entity_poly.pdbx_strand_id
1 'polypeptide(L)'
;MESQQVTPGSIANPVKFGGQDYVALLDACVKSGSLFSDPTFTPDQSSIGMPTDPDPKKEIKWLRPKRIWQYVQPTWQLQTTCSHNSPGPPHLASASSETSHLDR
;
A
#
# COMPACT_ATOMS: atom_id res chain seq x y z
N MET A 1 38.37 13.70 3.82
CA MET A 1 36.90 13.78 3.97
C MET A 1 36.39 12.39 3.69
N GLU A 2 36.10 11.63 4.75
CA GLU A 2 35.68 10.23 4.62
C GLU A 2 34.22 10.21 4.15
N SER A 3 33.98 9.82 2.90
CA SER A 3 32.63 9.55 2.43
C SER A 3 32.13 8.33 3.18
N GLN A 4 31.24 8.52 4.16
CA GLN A 4 30.56 7.42 4.83
C GLN A 4 29.76 6.67 3.76
N GLN A 5 30.31 5.58 3.24
CA GLN A 5 29.60 4.69 2.34
C GLN A 5 28.48 4.03 3.13
N VAL A 6 27.26 4.48 2.89
CA VAL A 6 26.06 3.93 3.52
C VAL A 6 25.84 2.54 2.94
N THR A 7 26.02 1.49 3.76
CA THR A 7 25.92 0.09 3.35
C THR A 7 24.55 -0.18 2.70
N PRO A 8 24.49 -0.72 1.46
CA PRO A 8 23.23 -1.12 0.85
C PRO A 8 22.48 -2.13 1.70
N GLY A 9 21.17 -1.94 1.86
CA GLY A 9 20.32 -2.75 2.73
C GLY A 9 20.24 -2.26 4.18
N SER A 10 20.99 -1.22 4.55
CA SER A 10 20.80 -0.53 5.84
C SER A 10 19.52 0.32 5.84
N ILE A 11 19.05 0.69 7.03
CA ILE A 11 17.90 1.61 7.19
C ILE A 11 18.11 2.93 6.44
N ALA A 12 19.35 3.43 6.41
CA ALA A 12 19.70 4.67 5.72
C ALA A 12 19.89 4.51 4.21
N ASN A 13 20.07 3.29 3.70
CA ASN A 13 20.21 3.00 2.27
C ASN A 13 19.51 1.66 1.91
N PRO A 14 18.17 1.62 1.96
CA PRO A 14 17.42 0.41 1.68
C PRO A 14 17.56 0.03 0.19
N VAL A 15 17.62 -1.28 -0.08
CA VAL A 15 17.61 -1.78 -1.46
C VAL A 15 16.20 -1.58 -2.04
N LYS A 16 16.14 -0.96 -3.22
CA LYS A 16 14.88 -0.74 -3.95
C LYS A 16 14.30 -2.06 -4.42
N PHE A 17 13.11 -2.42 -3.94
CA PHE A 17 12.42 -3.64 -4.36
C PHE A 17 12.01 -3.54 -5.84
N GLY A 18 12.35 -4.55 -6.64
CA GLY A 18 12.06 -4.56 -8.07
C GLY A 18 12.67 -3.39 -8.86
N GLY A 19 13.71 -2.72 -8.31
CA GLY A 19 14.28 -1.52 -8.91
C GLY A 19 13.37 -0.29 -8.87
N GLN A 20 12.30 -0.31 -8.08
CA GLN A 20 11.33 0.78 -8.01
C GLN A 20 11.88 1.95 -7.18
N ASP A 21 12.03 3.11 -7.82
CA ASP A 21 12.47 4.34 -7.18
C ASP A 21 11.27 5.26 -6.91
N TYR A 22 10.86 5.36 -5.65
CA TYR A 22 9.73 6.20 -5.25
C TYR A 22 9.85 7.65 -5.74
N VAL A 23 11.03 8.26 -5.61
CA VAL A 23 11.22 9.68 -5.94
C VAL A 23 11.08 9.87 -7.46
N ALA A 24 11.72 9.01 -8.24
CA ALA A 24 11.64 9.08 -9.71
C ALA A 24 10.21 8.79 -10.22
N LEU A 25 9.54 7.80 -9.63
CA LEU A 25 8.16 7.42 -9.99
C LEU A 25 7.16 8.54 -9.66
N LEU A 26 7.29 9.14 -8.47
CA LEU A 26 6.46 10.27 -8.05
C LEU A 26 6.64 11.46 -9.00
N ASP A 27 7.90 11.81 -9.29
CA ASP A 27 8.24 12.91 -10.19
C ASP A 27 7.63 12.72 -11.58
N ALA A 28 7.71 11.52 -12.14
CA ALA A 28 7.12 11.20 -13.43
C ALA A 28 5.59 11.35 -13.43
N CYS A 29 4.92 10.89 -12.36
CA CYS A 29 3.46 11.03 -12.21
C CYS A 29 3.03 12.49 -12.07
N VAL A 30 3.76 13.28 -11.26
CA VAL A 30 3.49 14.71 -11.09
C VAL A 30 3.69 15.47 -12.39
N LYS A 31 4.79 15.21 -13.11
CA LYS A 31 5.10 15.86 -14.40
C LYS A 31 4.07 15.52 -15.48
N SER A 32 3.57 14.29 -15.51
CA SER A 32 2.56 13.84 -16.47
C SER A 32 1.11 14.17 -16.04
N GLY A 33 0.90 14.67 -14.82
CA GLY A 33 -0.44 14.90 -14.26
C GLY A 33 -1.28 13.63 -14.11
N SER A 34 -0.64 12.44 -14.12
CA SER A 34 -1.31 11.15 -14.08
C SER A 34 -1.13 10.47 -12.73
N LEU A 35 -2.07 9.60 -12.38
CA LEU A 35 -1.99 8.85 -11.14
C LEU A 35 -1.14 7.58 -11.33
N PHE A 36 -0.25 7.30 -10.39
CA PHE A 36 0.60 6.11 -10.41
C PHE A 36 -0.23 4.81 -10.42
N SER A 37 0.09 3.88 -11.32
CA SER A 37 -0.39 2.49 -11.32
C SER A 37 0.83 1.58 -11.22
N ASP A 38 0.84 0.67 -10.25
CA ASP A 38 1.98 -0.22 -10.03
C ASP A 38 2.08 -1.26 -11.17
N PRO A 39 3.18 -1.29 -11.94
CA PRO A 39 3.36 -2.25 -13.02
C PRO A 39 3.80 -3.64 -12.51
N THR A 40 4.34 -3.72 -11.29
CA THR A 40 4.80 -4.96 -10.65
C THR A 40 3.70 -5.63 -9.83
N PHE A 41 2.65 -4.88 -9.50
CA PHE A 41 1.50 -5.33 -8.74
C PHE A 41 0.22 -4.71 -9.31
N THR A 42 -0.24 -5.24 -10.44
CA THR A 42 -1.36 -4.69 -11.20
C THR A 42 -2.69 -4.83 -10.45
N PRO A 43 -3.66 -3.93 -10.63
CA PRO A 43 -4.97 -4.00 -9.97
C PRO A 43 -5.89 -5.01 -10.66
N ASP A 44 -5.47 -6.27 -10.75
CA ASP A 44 -6.22 -7.37 -11.35
C ASP A 44 -6.22 -8.61 -10.44
N GLN A 45 -6.85 -9.71 -10.90
CA GLN A 45 -7.00 -10.93 -10.12
C GLN A 45 -5.66 -11.59 -9.77
N SER A 46 -4.61 -11.41 -10.57
CA SER A 46 -3.30 -12.03 -10.33
C SER A 46 -2.66 -11.53 -9.04
N SER A 47 -2.87 -10.26 -8.70
CA SER A 47 -2.38 -9.62 -7.47
C SER A 47 -3.13 -10.04 -6.21
N ILE A 48 -4.33 -10.64 -6.35
CA ILE A 48 -5.12 -11.13 -5.21
C ILE A 48 -4.62 -12.50 -4.75
N GLY A 49 -4.06 -13.30 -5.67
CA GLY A 49 -3.59 -14.66 -5.38
C GLY A 49 -4.70 -15.68 -5.11
N MET A 50 -5.96 -15.31 -5.35
CA MET A 50 -7.14 -16.17 -5.20
C MET A 50 -7.84 -16.34 -6.57
N PRO A 51 -8.61 -17.43 -6.79
CA PRO A 51 -9.47 -17.53 -7.97
C PRO A 51 -10.58 -16.47 -7.93
N THR A 52 -11.06 -16.07 -9.11
CA THR A 52 -12.23 -15.18 -9.24
C THR A 52 -13.47 -15.82 -8.62
N ASP A 53 -14.30 -15.02 -7.97
CA ASP A 53 -15.59 -15.51 -7.45
C ASP A 53 -16.52 -15.86 -8.63
N PRO A 54 -17.17 -17.03 -8.62
CA PRO A 54 -18.12 -17.40 -9.67
C PRO A 54 -19.37 -16.52 -9.72
N ASP A 55 -19.71 -15.82 -8.64
CA ASP A 55 -20.80 -14.84 -8.61
C ASP A 55 -20.31 -13.47 -9.13
N PRO A 56 -20.81 -12.99 -10.29
CA PRO A 56 -20.40 -11.70 -10.83
C PRO A 56 -20.75 -10.52 -9.92
N LYS A 57 -21.70 -10.68 -8.97
CA LYS A 57 -22.01 -9.62 -8.00
C LYS A 57 -20.91 -9.43 -6.95
N LYS A 58 -20.00 -10.40 -6.81
CA LYS A 58 -18.87 -10.38 -5.89
C LYS A 58 -17.55 -10.04 -6.59
N GLU A 59 -17.61 -9.60 -7.84
CA GLU A 59 -16.45 -9.14 -8.59
C GLU A 59 -15.73 -8.01 -7.85
N ILE A 60 -14.42 -8.17 -7.68
CA ILE A 60 -13.58 -7.24 -6.94
C ILE A 60 -13.29 -6.03 -7.81
N LYS A 61 -13.62 -4.84 -7.30
CA LYS A 61 -13.33 -3.56 -7.95
C LYS A 61 -12.25 -2.82 -7.17
N TRP A 62 -11.12 -2.58 -7.83
CA TRP A 62 -10.01 -1.82 -7.27
C TRP A 62 -10.34 -0.32 -7.29
N LEU A 63 -10.42 0.30 -6.12
CA LEU A 63 -10.70 1.73 -5.97
C LEU A 63 -9.62 2.39 -5.11
N ARG A 64 -9.22 3.61 -5.48
CA ARG A 64 -8.35 4.44 -4.63
C ARG A 64 -9.15 4.99 -3.45
N PRO A 65 -8.51 5.24 -2.29
CA PRO A 65 -9.19 5.82 -1.11
C PRO A 65 -10.03 7.04 -1.45
N LYS A 66 -9.47 8.02 -2.19
CA LYS A 66 -10.18 9.24 -2.61
C LYS A 66 -11.52 8.97 -3.32
N ARG A 67 -11.63 7.85 -4.05
CA ARG A 67 -12.85 7.46 -4.75
C ARG A 67 -13.82 6.76 -3.80
N ILE A 68 -13.34 5.96 -2.86
CA ILE A 68 -14.18 5.28 -1.84
C ILE A 68 -14.87 6.32 -0.95
N TRP A 69 -14.14 7.32 -0.47
CA TRP A 69 -14.70 8.40 0.37
C TRP A 69 -15.84 9.18 -0.29
N GLN A 70 -15.90 9.22 -1.62
CA GLN A 70 -17.01 9.86 -2.34
C GLN A 70 -18.28 8.99 -2.35
N TYR A 71 -18.14 7.68 -2.17
CA TYR A 71 -19.26 6.73 -2.18
C TYR A 71 -19.80 6.42 -0.78
N VAL A 72 -18.99 6.58 0.27
CA VAL A 72 -19.38 6.33 1.65
C VAL A 72 -19.79 7.65 2.29
N GLN A 73 -21.08 7.81 2.59
CA GLN A 73 -21.59 8.96 3.36
C GLN A 73 -20.87 9.06 4.72
N PRO A 74 -20.62 10.27 5.25
CA PRO A 74 -19.83 10.48 6.44
C PRO A 74 -20.67 10.18 7.69
N THR A 75 -20.94 8.91 7.99
CA THR A 75 -21.26 8.55 9.37
C THR A 75 -19.95 8.58 10.13
N TRP A 76 -19.75 9.66 10.88
CA TRP A 76 -18.58 9.90 11.71
C TRP A 76 -18.33 8.74 12.68
N GLN A 77 -17.51 7.78 12.24
CA GLN A 77 -16.56 7.04 13.06
C GLN A 77 -15.35 6.80 12.14
N LEU A 78 -14.32 7.62 12.29
CA LEU A 78 -12.96 7.31 11.79
C LEU A 78 -12.45 6.13 12.62
N GLN A 79 -12.92 4.92 12.31
CA GLN A 79 -12.27 3.70 12.76
C GLN A 79 -11.12 3.48 11.80
N THR A 80 -9.90 3.83 12.22
CA THR A 80 -8.67 3.61 11.45
C THR A 80 -8.31 2.13 11.32
N THR A 81 -9.08 1.23 11.95
CA THR A 81 -8.94 -0.21 11.90
C THR A 81 -10.32 -0.86 11.83
N CYS A 82 -10.49 -1.88 11.00
CA CYS A 82 -11.67 -2.73 10.99
C CYS A 82 -11.32 -4.11 11.57
N SER A 83 -12.09 -4.55 12.56
CA SER A 83 -12.03 -5.91 13.09
C SER A 83 -12.61 -6.87 12.04
N HIS A 84 -11.74 -7.55 11.30
CA HIS A 84 -12.15 -8.63 10.40
C HIS A 84 -12.18 -9.95 11.19
N ASN A 85 -13.28 -10.69 11.09
CA ASN A 85 -13.45 -12.01 11.70
C ASN A 85 -12.88 -13.16 10.84
N SER A 86 -12.07 -12.83 9.83
CA SER A 86 -11.25 -13.83 9.11
C SER A 86 -9.91 -13.98 9.81
N PRO A 87 -9.30 -15.17 9.88
CA PRO A 87 -7.93 -15.31 10.32
C PRO A 87 -7.04 -14.55 9.33
N GLY A 88 -6.69 -13.31 9.66
CA GLY A 88 -5.79 -12.51 8.84
C GLY A 88 -4.40 -13.18 8.80
N PRO A 89 -3.63 -12.99 7.72
CA PRO A 89 -2.21 -13.35 7.73
C PRO A 89 -1.51 -12.64 8.91
N PRO A 90 -0.44 -13.23 9.47
CA PRO A 90 0.21 -12.77 10.72
C PRO A 90 0.75 -11.33 10.70
N HIS A 91 0.65 -10.63 9.58
CA HIS A 91 1.15 -9.27 9.37
C HIS A 91 0.41 -8.19 10.18
N LEU A 92 -0.85 -8.40 10.57
CA LEU A 92 -1.64 -7.39 11.28
C LEU A 92 -1.18 -7.11 12.72
N ALA A 93 -0.49 -8.06 13.36
CA ALA A 93 0.09 -7.84 14.69
C ALA A 93 1.29 -6.87 14.65
N SER A 94 2.05 -6.84 13.55
CA SER A 94 3.18 -5.92 13.38
C SER A 94 2.72 -4.47 13.21
N ALA A 95 1.71 -4.22 12.39
CA ALA A 95 1.25 -2.85 12.08
C ALA A 95 0.76 -2.09 13.33
N SER A 96 0.18 -2.79 14.30
CA SER A 96 -0.26 -2.19 15.57
C SER A 96 0.87 -1.91 16.55
N SER A 97 2.04 -2.54 16.37
CA SER A 97 3.21 -2.35 17.22
C SER A 97 4.04 -1.13 16.78
N GLU A 98 4.05 -0.81 15.49
CA GLU A 98 4.81 0.32 14.92
C GLU A 98 4.30 1.70 15.39
N THR A 99 3.01 1.82 15.73
CA THR A 99 2.43 3.08 16.22
C THR A 99 2.90 3.45 17.62
N SER A 100 3.32 2.48 18.43
CA SER A 100 3.79 2.72 19.80
C SER A 100 5.23 3.22 19.91
N HIS A 101 6.01 3.15 18.81
CA HIS A 101 7.45 3.46 18.82
C HIS A 101 7.78 4.89 18.38
N LEU A 102 6.79 5.65 17.90
CA LEU A 102 6.94 7.04 17.45
C LEU A 102 6.62 8.09 18.54
N ASP A 103 6.24 7.64 19.74
CA ASP A 103 5.79 8.50 20.86
C ASP A 103 6.84 8.57 22.00
N ARG A 104 8.13 8.71 21.66
CA ARG A 104 9.20 8.86 22.66
C ARG A 104 10.27 9.88 22.28
#